data_AF-S8DZY6-F1
#
_entry.id   AF-S8DZY6-F1
#
_cell.length_a   1.000
_cell.length_b   1.000
_cell.length_c   1.000
_cell.angle_alpha   90.00
_cell.angle_beta   90.00
_cell.angle_gamma   90.00
#
_symmetry.space_group_name_H-M   'P 1'
#
loop_
_entity.id
_entity.type
_entity.pdbx_description
1 polymer ?
#
loop_
_entity_poly.entity_id
_entity_poly.type
_entity_poly.pdbx_seq_one_letter_code
_entity_poly.pdbx_strand_id
1 'polypeptide(L)'
;FSDERLNDIVGSAYYVAPEVLHRAYSTEADVWSIGVISYILLCGSRPFWARTESGIFRAVVKADPSYEEQPWPALSSEAKDFVKRLLVKDPRKRMTAAQAMCHPWIRNSKEVKVPLDLLVFRLMKAYMRSSPLRKAALRSLSSTLTVDELYYLKQQFAHLEPNSNGSINLDSIKSALKKNATDAMNESRIFDFLNSMSGLQYRRMDFEEFCAAALSVYQLESLDRWEQHARCAYEIFEKEGNRTIVIEELASELGLGPSLPVHAVLHDWIRHTDGKLSFLGFVKLLHGVSSRS
;
A
#
# COMPACT_ATOMS: atom_id res chain seq x y z
N PHE A 1 -34.19 37.20 -22.80
CA PHE A 1 -33.45 36.84 -21.58
C PHE A 1 -33.90 35.44 -21.18
N SER A 2 -33.26 34.44 -21.77
CA SER A 2 -33.54 33.02 -21.52
C SER A 2 -32.70 32.55 -20.33
N ASP A 3 -33.41 31.98 -19.37
CA ASP A 3 -32.94 31.37 -18.14
C ASP A 3 -32.15 30.09 -18.48
N GLU A 4 -30.86 30.23 -18.83
CA GLU A 4 -29.93 29.10 -18.89
C GLU A 4 -29.54 28.74 -17.45
N ARG A 5 -30.30 27.80 -16.88
CA ARG A 5 -29.86 27.07 -15.70
C ARG A 5 -28.55 26.36 -16.01
N LEU A 6 -27.45 26.89 -15.49
CA LEU A 6 -26.18 26.18 -15.31
C LEU A 6 -26.38 25.05 -14.29
N ASN A 7 -26.98 23.94 -14.71
CA ASN A 7 -27.10 22.69 -13.93
C ASN A 7 -25.88 21.77 -14.12
N ASP A 8 -24.73 22.38 -14.33
CA ASP A 8 -23.54 21.69 -14.81
C ASP A 8 -22.71 21.16 -13.63
N ILE A 9 -23.03 19.94 -13.17
CA ILE A 9 -22.10 19.05 -12.45
C ILE A 9 -21.11 18.42 -13.46
N VAL A 10 -20.54 19.20 -14.37
CA VAL A 10 -19.61 18.72 -15.42
C VAL A 10 -18.14 18.87 -15.03
N GLY A 11 -17.85 19.47 -13.89
CA GLY A 11 -16.48 19.58 -13.39
C GLY A 11 -15.98 18.27 -12.77
N SER A 12 -16.73 17.69 -11.82
CA SER A 12 -16.20 16.69 -10.89
C SER A 12 -16.07 15.28 -11.48
N ALA A 13 -16.94 14.89 -12.42
CA ALA A 13 -17.04 13.50 -12.90
C ALA A 13 -15.72 12.91 -13.44
N TYR A 14 -14.85 13.75 -14.01
CA TYR A 14 -13.57 13.32 -14.56
C TYR A 14 -12.53 12.97 -13.48
N TYR A 15 -12.67 13.52 -12.27
CA TYR A 15 -11.72 13.35 -11.17
C TYR A 15 -12.16 12.28 -10.17
N VAL A 16 -13.39 11.78 -10.28
CA VAL A 16 -13.95 10.79 -9.33
C VAL A 16 -13.21 9.46 -9.43
N ALA A 17 -12.78 8.95 -8.27
CA ALA A 17 -12.15 7.64 -8.15
C ALA A 17 -13.17 6.48 -8.31
N PRO A 18 -12.75 5.30 -8.84
CA PRO A 18 -13.66 4.17 -9.06
C PRO A 18 -14.42 3.71 -7.81
N GLU A 19 -13.79 3.75 -6.64
CA GLU A 19 -14.38 3.33 -5.37
C GLU A 19 -15.46 4.28 -4.83
N VAL A 20 -15.38 5.58 -5.17
CA VAL A 20 -16.38 6.60 -4.78
C VAL A 20 -17.70 6.34 -5.47
N LEU A 21 -17.68 5.81 -6.69
CA LEU A 21 -18.89 5.36 -7.40
C LEU A 21 -19.63 4.22 -6.67
N HIS A 22 -18.90 3.49 -5.81
CA HIS A 22 -19.44 2.43 -4.96
C HIS A 22 -19.70 2.92 -3.52
N ARG A 23 -19.74 4.25 -3.29
CA ARG A 23 -19.94 4.91 -1.99
C ARG A 23 -18.88 4.56 -0.93
N ALA A 24 -17.70 4.12 -1.36
CA ALA A 24 -16.54 3.94 -0.49
C ALA A 24 -15.64 5.16 -0.60
N TYR A 25 -15.68 6.04 0.40
CA TYR A 25 -14.85 7.23 0.47
C TYR A 25 -13.58 6.91 1.27
N SER A 26 -12.43 7.24 0.71
CA SER A 26 -11.11 7.03 1.33
C SER A 26 -10.17 8.15 0.93
N THR A 27 -9.11 8.38 1.71
CA THR A 27 -8.08 9.39 1.41
C THR A 27 -7.37 9.13 0.08
N GLU A 28 -7.36 7.87 -0.35
CA GLU A 28 -6.80 7.40 -1.60
C GLU A 28 -7.59 7.91 -2.82
N ALA A 29 -8.87 8.26 -2.66
CA ALA A 29 -9.69 8.85 -3.72
C ALA A 29 -9.20 10.25 -4.14
N ASP A 30 -8.67 11.04 -3.18
CA ASP A 30 -8.05 12.33 -3.48
C ASP A 30 -6.76 12.12 -4.28
N VAL A 31 -5.98 11.09 -3.94
CA VAL A 31 -4.75 10.74 -4.67
C VAL A 31 -5.05 10.36 -6.13
N TRP A 32 -6.18 9.69 -6.39
CA TRP A 32 -6.65 9.45 -7.77
C TRP A 32 -6.97 10.75 -8.50
N SER A 33 -7.67 11.67 -7.84
CA SER A 33 -7.99 12.99 -8.40
C SER A 33 -6.72 13.74 -8.80
N ILE A 34 -5.68 13.70 -7.95
CA ILE A 34 -4.35 14.23 -8.27
C ILE A 34 -3.70 13.50 -9.45
N GLY A 35 -3.90 12.18 -9.57
CA GLY A 35 -3.47 11.41 -10.73
C GLY A 35 -4.11 11.90 -12.04
N VAL A 36 -5.42 12.16 -12.02
CA VAL A 36 -6.14 12.71 -13.19
C VAL A 36 -5.63 14.11 -13.53
N ILE A 37 -5.45 14.98 -12.53
CA ILE A 37 -4.90 16.32 -12.72
C ILE A 37 -3.47 16.25 -13.30
N SER A 38 -2.63 15.38 -12.76
CA SER A 38 -1.25 15.19 -13.24
C SER A 38 -1.21 14.72 -14.69
N TYR A 39 -2.09 13.76 -15.05
CA TYR A 39 -2.26 13.31 -16.42
C TYR A 39 -2.61 14.48 -17.35
N ILE A 40 -3.62 15.28 -16.99
CA ILE A 40 -4.07 16.45 -17.78
C ILE A 40 -2.96 17.49 -17.92
N LEU A 41 -2.22 17.79 -16.85
CA LEU A 41 -1.13 18.78 -16.90
C LEU A 41 0.02 18.35 -17.82
N LEU A 42 0.28 17.04 -17.92
CA LEU A 42 1.39 16.50 -18.71
C LEU A 42 1.08 16.37 -20.20
N CYS A 43 -0.17 16.06 -20.57
CA CYS A 43 -0.54 15.79 -21.97
C CYS A 43 -1.66 16.65 -22.54
N GLY A 44 -2.32 17.48 -21.72
CA GLY A 44 -3.44 18.33 -22.13
C GLY A 44 -4.74 17.58 -22.43
N SER A 45 -4.78 16.25 -22.27
CA SER A 45 -5.96 15.41 -22.53
C SER A 45 -6.46 14.71 -21.27
N ARG A 46 -7.71 14.23 -21.30
CA ARG A 46 -8.35 13.53 -20.18
C ARG A 46 -8.00 12.05 -20.23
N PRO A 47 -7.65 11.40 -19.09
CA PRO A 47 -7.35 9.97 -19.08
C PRO A 47 -8.58 9.10 -19.36
N PHE A 48 -9.77 9.60 -19.01
CA PHE A 48 -11.06 8.94 -19.25
C PHE A 48 -12.01 9.92 -19.93
N TRP A 49 -12.58 9.52 -21.07
CA TRP A 49 -13.46 10.37 -21.85
C TRP A 49 -14.64 9.58 -22.42
N ALA A 50 -15.84 10.17 -22.34
CA ALA A 50 -17.01 9.73 -23.07
C ALA A 50 -17.97 10.91 -23.29
N ARG A 51 -18.93 10.74 -24.21
CA ARG A 51 -19.94 11.78 -24.50
C ARG A 51 -20.96 12.00 -23.37
N THR A 52 -21.09 11.05 -22.46
CA THR A 52 -22.03 11.10 -21.33
C THR A 52 -21.32 10.82 -20.02
N GLU A 53 -21.83 11.38 -18.92
CA GLU A 53 -21.33 11.14 -17.56
C GLU A 53 -21.30 9.64 -17.23
N SER A 54 -22.38 8.92 -17.54
CA SER A 54 -22.46 7.47 -17.38
C SER A 54 -21.41 6.73 -18.21
N GLY A 55 -21.01 7.28 -19.37
CA GLY A 55 -19.91 6.76 -20.17
C GLY A 55 -18.56 6.98 -19.51
N ILE A 56 -18.35 8.14 -18.89
CA ILE A 56 -17.12 8.47 -18.15
C ILE A 56 -16.97 7.54 -16.95
N PHE A 57 -18.02 7.33 -16.16
CA PHE A 57 -17.99 6.39 -15.04
C PHE A 57 -17.67 4.95 -15.48
N ARG A 58 -18.25 4.51 -16.61
CA ARG A 58 -17.87 3.20 -17.18
C ARG A 58 -16.40 3.16 -17.59
N ALA A 59 -15.87 4.23 -18.17
CA ALA A 59 -14.46 4.31 -18.56
C ALA A 59 -13.54 4.27 -17.33
N VAL A 60 -13.82 5.07 -16.30
CA VAL A 60 -13.08 5.07 -15.02
C VAL A 60 -12.99 3.67 -14.43
N VAL A 61 -14.09 2.91 -14.43
CA VAL A 61 -14.13 1.55 -13.88
C VAL A 61 -13.46 0.53 -14.80
N LYS A 62 -13.62 0.60 -16.12
CA LYS A 62 -13.27 -0.49 -17.03
C LYS A 62 -12.06 -0.27 -17.95
N ALA A 63 -11.76 0.97 -18.31
CA ALA A 63 -10.68 1.31 -19.24
C ALA A 63 -9.42 1.74 -18.50
N ASP A 64 -8.26 1.53 -19.09
CA ASP A 64 -6.99 2.06 -18.57
C ASP A 64 -6.60 3.33 -19.35
N PRO A 65 -5.92 4.31 -18.71
CA PRO A 65 -5.42 5.48 -19.41
C PRO A 65 -4.42 5.10 -20.51
N SER A 66 -4.43 5.84 -21.62
CA SER A 66 -3.42 5.68 -22.68
C SER A 66 -2.13 6.41 -22.31
N TYR A 67 -0.98 5.76 -22.53
CA TYR A 67 0.35 6.36 -22.34
C TYR A 67 1.20 6.28 -23.62
N GLU A 68 0.57 5.97 -24.75
CA GLU A 68 1.24 5.73 -26.04
C GLU A 68 1.17 6.94 -26.98
N GLU A 69 0.18 7.82 -26.78
CA GLU A 69 -0.04 8.99 -27.63
C GLU A 69 0.84 10.18 -27.18
N GLN A 70 1.23 11.02 -28.14
CA GLN A 70 2.00 12.23 -27.84
C GLN A 70 1.26 13.14 -26.84
N PRO A 71 1.97 13.75 -25.87
CA PRO A 71 3.42 13.79 -25.69
C PRO A 71 3.98 12.63 -24.84
N TRP A 72 3.19 11.63 -24.44
CA TRP A 72 3.62 10.62 -23.47
C TRP A 72 4.92 9.94 -23.83
N PRO A 73 5.16 9.41 -25.05
CA PRO A 73 6.44 8.79 -25.39
C PRO A 73 7.66 9.66 -25.09
N ALA A 74 7.54 10.99 -25.20
CA ALA A 74 8.62 11.95 -24.94
C ALA A 74 8.81 12.33 -23.45
N LEU A 75 7.85 12.03 -22.56
CA LEU A 75 7.96 12.29 -21.13
C LEU A 75 8.92 11.30 -20.44
N SER A 76 9.51 11.73 -19.32
CA SER A 76 10.43 10.88 -18.55
C SER A 76 9.74 9.64 -17.99
N SER A 77 10.52 8.58 -17.75
CA SER A 77 10.05 7.34 -17.13
C SER A 77 9.41 7.58 -15.76
N GLU A 78 9.98 8.49 -14.97
CA GLU A 78 9.52 8.80 -13.62
C GLU A 78 8.18 9.55 -13.65
N ALA A 79 7.96 10.43 -14.63
CA ALA A 79 6.67 11.12 -14.79
C ALA A 79 5.55 10.13 -15.13
N LYS A 80 5.83 9.19 -16.05
CA LYS A 80 4.90 8.11 -16.42
C LYS A 80 4.60 7.21 -15.23
N ASP A 81 5.64 6.75 -14.54
CA ASP A 81 5.53 5.88 -13.37
C ASP A 81 4.71 6.55 -12.27
N PHE A 82 4.95 7.83 -12.01
CA PHE A 82 4.19 8.61 -11.04
C PHE A 82 2.69 8.58 -11.34
N VAL A 83 2.29 8.95 -12.57
CA VAL A 83 0.86 8.99 -12.94
C VAL A 83 0.24 7.59 -12.93
N LYS A 84 0.95 6.57 -13.42
CA LYS A 84 0.47 5.18 -13.37
C LYS A 84 0.17 4.72 -11.95
N ARG A 85 1.03 5.04 -10.98
CA ARG A 85 0.86 4.67 -9.57
C ARG A 85 -0.24 5.46 -8.84
N LEU A 86 -0.56 6.67 -9.30
CA LEU A 86 -1.72 7.43 -8.80
C LEU A 86 -3.05 6.93 -9.39
N LEU A 87 -3.03 6.49 -10.66
CA LEU A 87 -4.21 6.00 -11.38
C LEU A 87 -4.40 4.48 -11.27
N VAL A 88 -3.93 3.87 -10.18
CA VAL A 88 -4.24 2.47 -9.85
C VAL A 88 -5.67 2.36 -9.32
N LYS A 89 -6.48 1.50 -9.94
CA LYS A 89 -7.91 1.39 -9.61
C LYS A 89 -8.17 0.81 -8.22
N ASP A 90 -7.40 -0.19 -7.80
CA ASP A 90 -7.50 -0.74 -6.44
C ASP A 90 -6.85 0.25 -5.45
N PRO A 91 -7.61 0.90 -4.55
CA PRO A 91 -7.06 1.90 -3.64
C PRO A 91 -5.98 1.31 -2.72
N ARG A 92 -6.00 0.00 -2.42
CA ARG A 92 -4.97 -0.65 -1.57
C ARG A 92 -3.61 -0.73 -2.26
N LYS A 93 -3.62 -0.70 -3.60
CA LYS A 93 -2.43 -0.76 -4.46
C LYS A 93 -1.97 0.63 -4.92
N ARG A 94 -2.84 1.64 -4.76
CA ARG A 94 -2.57 3.05 -5.07
C ARG A 94 -1.60 3.62 -4.03
N MET A 95 -0.72 4.52 -4.46
CA MET A 95 0.13 5.26 -3.52
C MET A 95 -0.73 6.09 -2.57
N THR A 96 -0.25 6.29 -1.34
CA THR A 96 -0.76 7.34 -0.47
C THR A 96 -0.17 8.70 -0.89
N ALA A 97 -0.74 9.80 -0.38
CA ALA A 97 -0.19 11.13 -0.62
C ALA A 97 1.26 11.26 -0.10
N ALA A 98 1.56 10.69 1.07
CA ALA A 98 2.91 10.69 1.64
C ALA A 98 3.90 9.92 0.75
N GLN A 99 3.48 8.80 0.17
CA GLN A 99 4.29 8.05 -0.80
C GLN A 99 4.51 8.82 -2.11
N ALA A 100 3.46 9.49 -2.61
CA ALA A 100 3.56 10.31 -3.81
C ALA A 100 4.58 11.45 -3.65
N MET A 101 4.64 12.09 -2.47
CA MET A 101 5.65 13.12 -2.14
C MET A 101 7.09 12.56 -2.12
N CYS A 102 7.24 11.27 -1.81
CA CYS A 102 8.51 10.55 -1.82
C CYS A 102 8.91 10.01 -3.21
N HIS A 103 8.05 10.14 -4.23
CA HIS A 103 8.31 9.56 -5.54
C HIS A 103 9.52 10.24 -6.22
N PRO A 104 10.40 9.50 -6.94
CA PRO A 104 11.58 10.06 -7.61
C PRO A 104 11.29 11.27 -8.51
N TRP A 105 10.12 11.31 -9.15
CA TRP A 105 9.66 12.43 -9.97
C TRP A 105 9.43 13.72 -9.16
N ILE A 106 8.96 13.61 -7.91
CA ILE A 106 8.61 14.75 -7.05
C ILE A 106 9.75 15.12 -6.09
N ARG A 107 10.39 14.14 -5.45
CA ARG A 107 11.32 14.37 -4.32
C ARG A 107 12.55 15.24 -4.65
N ASN A 108 12.85 15.45 -5.92
CA ASN A 108 13.93 16.33 -6.38
C ASN A 108 13.55 17.82 -6.34
N SER A 109 12.28 18.18 -6.14
CA SER A 109 11.86 19.54 -5.83
C SER A 109 12.19 19.85 -4.37
N LYS A 110 13.08 20.83 -4.12
CA LYS A 110 13.58 21.16 -2.78
C LYS A 110 12.41 21.48 -1.81
N GLU A 111 12.55 21.00 -0.57
CA GLU A 111 11.75 21.37 0.62
C GLU A 111 10.36 20.74 0.82
N VAL A 112 10.11 19.54 0.31
CA VAL A 112 8.85 18.84 0.61
C VAL A 112 8.98 18.04 1.92
N LYS A 113 8.35 18.54 3.00
CA LYS A 113 8.19 17.78 4.25
C LYS A 113 7.13 16.70 4.07
N VAL A 114 7.55 15.44 4.05
CA VAL A 114 6.65 14.28 3.97
C VAL A 114 5.94 14.12 5.31
N PRO A 115 4.60 14.02 5.37
CA PRO A 115 3.89 13.80 6.63
C PRO A 115 4.02 12.34 7.10
N LEU A 116 3.71 12.09 8.38
CA LEU A 116 3.50 10.73 8.88
C LEU A 116 2.28 10.11 8.20
N ASP A 117 2.43 8.87 7.74
CA ASP A 117 1.38 8.13 7.07
C ASP A 117 0.67 7.18 8.04
N LEU A 118 -0.66 7.30 8.12
CA LEU A 118 -1.52 6.44 8.93
C LEU A 118 -1.40 4.96 8.51
N LEU A 119 -1.10 4.68 7.24
CA LEU A 119 -0.91 3.34 6.71
C LEU A 119 0.22 2.59 7.44
N VAL A 120 1.32 3.27 7.78
CA VAL A 120 2.47 2.68 8.49
C VAL A 120 2.02 2.05 9.82
N PHE A 121 1.23 2.78 10.61
CA PHE A 121 0.75 2.29 11.91
C PHE A 121 -0.23 1.12 11.76
N ARG A 122 -1.09 1.16 10.74
CA ARG A 122 -2.03 0.06 10.42
C ARG A 122 -1.27 -1.24 10.08
N LEU A 123 -0.27 -1.14 9.21
CA LEU A 123 0.59 -2.25 8.81
C LEU A 123 1.40 -2.79 9.98
N MET A 124 2.03 -1.90 10.77
CA MET A 124 2.81 -2.30 11.94
C MET A 124 1.96 -3.07 12.96
N LYS A 125 0.71 -2.65 13.20
CA LYS A 125 -0.20 -3.39 14.10
C LYS A 125 -0.53 -4.77 13.56
N ALA A 126 -0.82 -4.88 12.27
CA ALA A 126 -1.10 -6.16 11.63
C ALA A 126 0.12 -7.09 11.72
N TYR A 127 1.31 -6.56 11.39
CA TYR A 127 2.58 -7.26 11.52
C TYR A 127 2.83 -7.75 12.94
N MET A 128 2.63 -6.90 13.95
CA MET A 128 2.87 -7.26 15.34
C MET A 128 2.01 -8.46 15.79
N ARG A 129 0.76 -8.54 15.31
CA ARG A 129 -0.19 -9.61 15.60
C ARG A 129 0.00 -10.87 14.74
N SER A 130 0.83 -10.81 13.70
CA SER A 130 1.06 -11.92 12.79
C SER A 130 1.91 -13.02 13.43
N SER A 131 1.77 -14.25 12.92
CA SER A 131 2.59 -15.41 13.24
C SER A 131 4.08 -15.18 12.94
N PRO A 132 4.99 -15.92 13.60
CA PRO A 132 6.41 -15.92 13.26
C PRO A 132 6.67 -16.25 11.77
N LEU A 133 5.86 -17.14 11.19
CA LEU A 133 5.96 -17.55 9.79
C LEU A 133 5.72 -16.36 8.85
N ARG A 134 4.63 -15.61 9.03
CA ARG A 134 4.34 -14.43 8.21
C ARG A 134 5.36 -13.32 8.42
N LYS A 135 5.84 -13.12 9.65
CA LYS A 135 6.91 -12.15 9.92
C LYS A 135 8.19 -12.48 9.16
N ALA A 136 8.59 -13.76 9.12
CA ALA A 136 9.74 -14.20 8.34
C ALA A 136 9.54 -13.98 6.83
N ALA A 137 8.33 -14.22 6.31
CA ALA A 137 8.01 -13.95 4.91
C ALA A 137 8.09 -12.45 4.56
N LEU A 138 7.54 -11.57 5.41
CA LEU A 138 7.58 -10.13 5.22
C LEU A 138 9.00 -9.56 5.33
N ARG A 139 9.83 -10.08 6.25
CA ARG A 139 11.27 -9.73 6.31
C ARG A 139 12.02 -10.14 5.05
N SER A 140 11.76 -11.35 4.56
CA SER A 140 12.35 -11.84 3.32
C SER A 140 11.99 -10.90 2.16
N LEU A 141 10.72 -10.48 2.07
CA LEU A 141 10.27 -9.52 1.07
C LEU A 141 10.93 -8.14 1.23
N SER A 142 10.94 -7.57 2.44
CA SER A 142 11.52 -6.25 2.66
C SER A 142 13.01 -6.19 2.33
N SER A 143 13.73 -7.30 2.52
CA SER A 143 15.17 -7.39 2.20
C SER A 143 15.48 -7.35 0.69
N THR A 144 14.49 -7.60 -0.17
CA THR A 144 14.66 -7.56 -1.63
C THR A 144 14.55 -6.15 -2.23
N LEU A 145 14.00 -5.21 -1.46
CA LEU A 145 13.70 -3.86 -1.94
C LEU A 145 14.98 -3.04 -2.13
N THR A 146 14.99 -2.24 -3.19
CA THR A 146 16.10 -1.34 -3.51
C THR A 146 16.14 -0.14 -2.57
N VAL A 147 17.28 0.57 -2.56
CA VAL A 147 17.46 1.80 -1.78
C VAL A 147 16.40 2.85 -2.10
N ASP A 148 16.00 2.96 -3.37
CA ASP A 148 14.98 3.90 -3.81
C ASP A 148 13.57 3.49 -3.38
N GLU A 149 13.23 2.20 -3.44
CA GLU A 149 11.95 1.69 -2.95
C GLU A 149 11.81 1.83 -1.43
N LEU A 150 12.93 1.74 -0.69
CA LEU A 150 12.97 1.96 0.74
C LEU A 150 12.96 3.44 1.15
N TYR A 151 13.08 4.38 0.20
CA TYR A 151 13.19 5.82 0.52
C TYR A 151 12.00 6.31 1.36
N TYR A 152 10.78 5.95 0.97
CA TYR A 152 9.57 6.31 1.72
C TYR A 152 9.61 5.77 3.16
N LEU A 153 9.96 4.50 3.34
CA LEU A 153 10.04 3.88 4.67
C LEU A 153 11.16 4.51 5.51
N LYS A 154 12.29 4.92 4.90
CA LYS A 154 13.34 5.68 5.59
C LYS A 154 12.82 7.01 6.13
N GLN A 155 12.04 7.75 5.34
CA GLN A 155 11.43 9.01 5.79
C GLN A 155 10.47 8.76 6.97
N GLN A 156 9.60 7.76 6.84
CA GLN A 156 8.65 7.42 7.91
C GLN A 156 9.36 6.98 9.19
N PHE A 157 10.41 6.16 9.10
CA PHE A 157 11.20 5.73 10.24
C PHE A 157 11.90 6.90 10.94
N ALA A 158 12.46 7.84 10.17
CA ALA A 158 13.09 9.04 10.72
C ALA A 158 12.09 9.92 11.51
N HIS A 159 10.84 10.02 11.06
CA HIS A 159 9.79 10.73 11.80
C HIS A 159 9.43 10.09 13.14
N LEU A 160 9.74 8.81 13.34
CA LEU A 160 9.50 8.10 14.60
C LEU A 160 10.62 8.31 15.63
N GLU A 161 11.60 9.15 15.31
CA GLU A 161 12.71 9.57 16.17
C GLU A 161 13.39 8.37 16.86
N PRO A 162 14.07 7.49 16.10
CA PRO A 162 14.74 6.31 16.67
C PRO A 162 15.73 6.70 17.77
N ASN A 163 15.81 5.87 18.81
CA ASN A 163 16.71 6.10 19.94
C ASN A 163 18.18 6.00 19.51
N SER A 164 19.12 6.32 20.41
CA SER A 164 20.57 6.25 20.17
C SER A 164 21.08 4.88 19.70
N ASN A 165 20.31 3.81 19.94
CA ASN A 165 20.61 2.45 19.48
C ASN A 165 20.01 2.13 18.09
N GLY A 166 19.46 3.11 17.38
CA GLY A 166 18.87 2.93 16.04
C GLY A 166 17.51 2.23 16.03
N SER A 167 16.85 2.07 17.18
CA SER A 167 15.55 1.39 17.29
C SER A 167 14.42 2.31 17.75
N ILE A 168 13.22 2.04 17.27
CA ILE A 168 11.97 2.66 17.72
C ILE A 168 11.27 1.76 18.72
N ASN A 169 10.47 2.37 19.59
CA ASN A 169 9.61 1.67 20.54
C ASN A 169 8.25 2.39 20.65
N LEU A 170 7.34 1.87 21.48
CA LEU A 170 6.02 2.45 21.63
C LEU A 170 6.04 3.90 22.14
N ASP A 171 7.01 4.25 22.97
CA ASP A 171 7.13 5.61 23.53
C ASP A 171 7.63 6.61 22.48
N SER A 172 8.62 6.23 21.65
CA SER A 172 9.08 7.07 20.54
C SER A 172 7.96 7.27 19.52
N ILE A 173 7.18 6.23 19.21
CA ILE A 173 5.99 6.32 18.35
C ILE A 173 4.94 7.27 18.94
N LYS A 174 4.63 7.16 20.24
CA LYS A 174 3.68 8.07 20.92
C LYS A 174 4.18 9.52 20.90
N SER A 175 5.47 9.74 21.14
CA SER A 175 6.09 11.06 21.09
C SER A 175 6.01 11.67 19.68
N ALA A 176 6.41 10.90 18.67
CA ALA A 176 6.34 11.30 17.27
C ALA A 176 4.93 11.67 16.83
N LEU A 177 3.91 10.88 17.24
CA LEU A 177 2.52 11.19 16.93
C LEU A 177 2.01 12.43 17.64
N LYS A 178 2.37 12.66 18.91
CA LYS A 178 2.01 13.91 19.60
C LYS A 178 2.59 15.16 18.91
N LYS A 179 3.75 15.03 18.28
CA LYS A 179 4.47 16.13 17.63
C LYS A 179 4.06 16.34 16.16
N ASN A 180 3.80 15.26 15.44
CA ASN A 180 3.70 15.24 13.98
C ASN A 180 2.37 14.68 13.45
N ALA A 181 1.36 14.42 14.30
CA ALA A 181 0.05 13.96 13.84
C ALA A 181 -0.64 15.02 12.97
N THR A 182 -1.21 14.57 11.86
CA THR A 182 -2.07 15.39 11.02
C THR A 182 -3.50 15.44 11.59
N ASP A 183 -4.31 16.40 11.16
CA ASP A 183 -5.71 16.51 11.58
C ASP A 183 -6.50 15.24 11.24
N ALA A 184 -6.29 14.68 10.04
CA ALA A 184 -6.89 13.41 9.63
C ALA A 184 -6.52 12.24 10.57
N MET A 185 -5.29 12.23 11.11
CA MET A 185 -4.88 11.21 12.08
C MET A 185 -5.62 11.38 13.42
N ASN A 186 -5.79 12.62 13.87
CA ASN A 186 -6.54 12.93 15.09
C ASN A 186 -8.01 12.51 14.97
N GLU A 187 -8.65 12.79 13.84
CA GLU A 187 -10.03 12.36 13.53
C GLU A 187 -10.17 10.83 13.44
N SER A 188 -9.13 10.14 12.98
CA SER A 188 -9.10 8.67 12.86
C SER A 188 -8.94 7.91 14.19
N ARG A 189 -8.90 8.63 15.33
CA ARG A 189 -8.67 8.06 16.68
C ARG A 189 -7.36 7.26 16.78
N ILE A 190 -6.29 7.76 16.16
CA ILE A 190 -4.99 7.08 16.15
C ILE A 190 -4.45 6.80 17.56
N PHE A 191 -4.75 7.64 18.55
CA PHE A 191 -4.32 7.44 19.94
C PHE A 191 -5.02 6.25 20.61
N ASP A 192 -6.31 6.02 20.34
CA ASP A 192 -7.02 4.81 20.82
C ASP A 192 -6.41 3.56 20.18
N PHE A 193 -6.08 3.66 18.89
CA PHE A 193 -5.38 2.62 18.18
C PHE A 193 -4.00 2.30 18.80
N LEU A 194 -3.19 3.32 19.16
CA LEU A 194 -1.92 3.11 19.86
C LEU A 194 -2.10 2.48 21.25
N ASN A 195 -3.12 2.90 21.99
CA ASN A 195 -3.40 2.35 23.32
C ASN A 195 -3.72 0.85 23.25
N SER A 196 -4.37 0.40 22.17
CA SER A 196 -4.58 -1.03 21.88
C SER A 196 -3.29 -1.82 21.63
N MET A 197 -2.14 -1.13 21.45
CA MET A 197 -0.82 -1.72 21.26
C MET A 197 0.06 -1.64 22.52
N SER A 198 -0.47 -1.13 23.64
CA SER A 198 0.24 -1.01 24.92
C SER A 198 0.80 -2.34 25.46
N GLY A 199 0.13 -3.47 25.17
CA GLY A 199 0.63 -4.81 25.52
C GLY A 199 1.97 -5.20 24.86
N LEU A 200 2.46 -4.40 23.90
CA LEU A 200 3.72 -4.61 23.19
C LEU A 200 4.80 -3.59 23.56
N GLN A 201 4.62 -2.86 24.67
CA GLN A 201 5.44 -1.70 25.06
C GLN A 201 6.96 -1.91 25.06
N TYR A 202 7.43 -3.13 25.34
CA TYR A 202 8.87 -3.43 25.43
C TYR A 202 9.50 -3.85 24.10
N ARG A 203 8.70 -4.02 23.04
CA ARG A 203 9.22 -4.43 21.73
C ARG A 203 9.93 -3.27 21.06
N ARG A 204 11.16 -3.52 20.64
CA ARG A 204 11.97 -2.60 19.84
C ARG A 204 11.98 -3.09 18.40
N MET A 205 11.98 -2.16 17.45
CA MET A 205 12.21 -2.45 16.04
C MET A 205 13.36 -1.60 15.55
N ASP A 206 14.38 -2.23 14.99
CA ASP A 206 15.35 -1.54 14.15
C ASP A 206 14.73 -1.20 12.79
N PHE A 207 15.53 -0.60 11.90
CA PHE A 207 15.05 -0.20 10.58
C PHE A 207 14.61 -1.38 9.72
N GLU A 208 15.29 -2.53 9.82
CA GLU A 208 14.98 -3.72 9.02
C GLU A 208 13.65 -4.35 9.44
N GLU A 209 13.44 -4.52 10.75
CA GLU A 209 12.17 -4.98 11.31
C GLU A 209 11.04 -3.98 11.02
N PHE A 210 11.32 -2.68 11.07
CA PHE A 210 10.36 -1.65 10.69
C PHE A 210 9.97 -1.77 9.21
N CYS A 211 10.93 -1.99 8.30
CA CYS A 211 10.63 -2.19 6.89
C CYS A 211 9.71 -3.40 6.68
N ALA A 212 10.00 -4.52 7.35
CA ALA A 212 9.13 -5.70 7.35
C ALA A 212 7.72 -5.40 7.87
N ALA A 213 7.63 -4.58 8.92
CA ALA A 213 6.38 -4.25 9.60
C ALA A 213 5.52 -3.21 8.87
N ALA A 214 6.14 -2.31 8.10
CA ALA A 214 5.49 -1.17 7.46
C ALA A 214 5.35 -1.31 5.93
N LEU A 215 5.78 -2.43 5.33
CA LEU A 215 5.60 -2.68 3.90
C LEU A 215 4.16 -3.02 3.55
N SER A 216 3.67 -2.48 2.43
CA SER A 216 2.38 -2.84 1.86
C SER A 216 2.58 -3.80 0.69
N VAL A 217 2.18 -5.06 0.87
CA VAL A 217 2.25 -6.09 -0.18
C VAL A 217 1.41 -5.67 -1.39
N TYR A 218 0.22 -5.12 -1.16
CA TYR A 218 -0.67 -4.64 -2.22
C TYR A 218 -0.03 -3.54 -3.09
N GLN A 219 0.71 -2.61 -2.48
CA GLN A 219 1.39 -1.55 -3.23
C GLN A 219 2.66 -2.04 -3.94
N LEU A 220 3.33 -3.07 -3.42
CA LEU A 220 4.44 -3.70 -4.13
C LEU A 220 3.94 -4.49 -5.35
N GLU A 221 2.76 -5.12 -5.27
CA GLU A 221 2.12 -5.82 -6.39
C GLU A 221 1.74 -4.91 -7.57
N SER A 222 1.63 -3.60 -7.38
CA SER A 222 1.40 -2.67 -8.50
C SER A 222 2.68 -2.23 -9.20
N LEU A 223 3.86 -2.67 -8.73
CA LEU A 223 5.13 -2.39 -9.35
C LEU A 223 5.47 -3.43 -10.42
N ASP A 224 6.07 -2.98 -11.53
CA ASP A 224 6.54 -3.86 -12.61
C ASP A 224 7.55 -4.92 -12.11
N ARG A 225 8.26 -4.64 -11.01
CA ARG A 225 9.29 -5.51 -10.42
C ARG A 225 8.75 -6.50 -9.37
N TRP A 226 7.44 -6.52 -9.12
CA TRP A 226 6.82 -7.40 -8.12
C TRP A 226 7.26 -8.86 -8.23
N GLU A 227 7.18 -9.45 -9.42
CA GLU A 227 7.49 -10.87 -9.62
C GLU A 227 8.95 -11.19 -9.28
N GLN A 228 9.87 -10.28 -9.60
CA GLN A 228 11.29 -10.41 -9.27
C GLN A 228 11.49 -10.38 -7.74
N HIS A 229 10.88 -9.40 -7.07
CA HIS A 229 10.96 -9.25 -5.61
C HIS A 229 10.35 -10.46 -4.90
N ALA A 230 9.15 -10.89 -5.30
CA ALA A 230 8.46 -12.02 -4.70
C ALA A 230 9.27 -13.33 -4.82
N ARG A 231 9.87 -13.60 -5.99
CA ARG A 231 10.69 -14.80 -6.19
C ARG A 231 11.98 -14.77 -5.38
N CYS A 232 12.71 -13.66 -5.40
CA CYS A 232 13.91 -13.49 -4.59
C CYS A 232 13.59 -13.64 -3.09
N ALA A 233 12.49 -13.03 -2.64
CA ALA A 233 12.01 -13.14 -1.27
C ALA A 233 11.66 -14.58 -0.90
N TYR A 234 11.07 -15.35 -1.81
CA TYR A 234 10.80 -16.77 -1.57
C TYR A 234 12.08 -17.59 -1.46
N GLU A 235 13.12 -17.32 -2.25
CA GLU A 235 14.42 -18.00 -2.13
C GLU A 235 15.12 -17.72 -0.79
N ILE A 236 15.00 -16.49 -0.28
CA ILE A 236 15.50 -16.12 1.06
C ILE A 236 14.66 -16.83 2.13
N PHE A 237 13.33 -16.75 2.01
CA PHE A 237 12.40 -17.39 2.91
C PHE A 237 12.61 -18.91 2.98
N GLU A 238 12.87 -19.58 1.84
CA GLU A 238 13.15 -21.02 1.79
C GLU A 238 14.32 -21.45 2.68
N LYS A 239 15.32 -20.58 2.85
CA LYS A 239 16.52 -20.85 3.64
C LYS A 239 16.33 -20.51 5.12
N GLU A 240 15.62 -19.42 5.41
CA GLU A 240 15.62 -18.80 6.73
C GLU A 240 14.30 -18.93 7.51
N GLY A 241 13.18 -19.13 6.80
CA GLY A 241 11.83 -19.02 7.38
C GLY A 241 10.85 -20.12 6.99
N ASN A 242 11.05 -20.81 5.86
CA ASN A 242 10.12 -21.83 5.39
C ASN A 242 10.36 -23.14 6.12
N ARG A 243 9.48 -23.38 7.07
CA ARG A 243 9.41 -24.57 7.90
C ARG A 243 8.20 -25.40 7.51
N THR A 244 8.17 -26.65 7.98
CA THR A 244 6.99 -27.50 7.83
C THR A 244 5.77 -26.81 8.45
N ILE A 245 4.67 -26.79 7.71
CA ILE A 245 3.49 -26.01 8.02
C ILE A 245 2.54 -26.78 8.92
N VAL A 246 2.17 -26.14 10.04
CA VAL A 246 1.05 -26.55 10.86
C VAL A 246 -0.20 -25.90 10.27
N ILE A 247 -1.14 -26.71 9.80
CA ILE A 247 -2.29 -26.25 9.00
C ILE A 247 -3.18 -25.32 9.81
N GLU A 248 -3.35 -25.58 11.10
CA GLU A 248 -4.12 -24.73 12.01
C GLU A 248 -3.47 -23.36 12.23
N GLU A 249 -2.13 -23.30 12.29
CA GLU A 249 -1.39 -22.03 12.38
C GLU A 249 -1.63 -21.19 11.13
N LEU A 250 -1.49 -21.81 9.95
CA LEU A 250 -1.68 -21.13 8.67
C LEU A 250 -3.15 -20.72 8.46
N ALA A 251 -4.11 -21.56 8.85
CA ALA A 251 -5.53 -21.24 8.77
C ALA A 251 -5.88 -20.03 9.64
N SER A 252 -5.38 -19.99 10.87
CA SER A 252 -5.55 -18.87 11.79
C SER A 252 -4.95 -17.57 11.23
N GLU A 253 -3.74 -17.62 10.67
CA GLU A 253 -3.09 -16.47 10.03
C GLU A 253 -3.89 -15.90 8.85
N LEU A 254 -4.62 -16.74 8.14
CA LEU A 254 -5.42 -16.36 6.97
C LEU A 254 -6.87 -16.02 7.33
N GLY A 255 -7.27 -16.21 8.59
CA GLY A 255 -8.64 -16.01 9.05
C GLY A 255 -9.61 -17.06 8.49
N LEU A 256 -9.11 -18.25 8.14
CA LEU A 256 -9.95 -19.35 7.68
C LEU A 256 -10.68 -19.96 8.89
N GLY A 257 -12.00 -19.89 8.88
CA GLY A 257 -12.84 -20.44 9.94
C GLY A 257 -12.84 -21.97 9.96
N PRO A 258 -13.21 -22.59 11.11
CA PRO A 258 -13.21 -24.05 11.28
C PRO A 258 -14.24 -24.78 10.39
N SER A 259 -15.19 -24.06 9.77
CA SER A 259 -16.20 -24.59 8.86
C SER A 259 -15.71 -24.80 7.43
N LEU A 260 -14.54 -24.27 7.07
CA LEU A 260 -13.95 -24.46 5.75
C LEU A 260 -13.15 -25.77 5.71
N PRO A 261 -13.17 -26.52 4.60
CA PRO A 261 -12.29 -27.67 4.41
C PRO A 261 -10.85 -27.16 4.16
N VAL A 262 -10.17 -26.76 5.23
CA VAL A 262 -8.87 -26.07 5.19
C VAL A 262 -7.84 -26.86 4.37
N HIS A 263 -7.82 -28.19 4.50
CA HIS A 263 -6.94 -29.07 3.73
C HIS A 263 -7.18 -28.97 2.21
N ALA A 264 -8.41 -28.77 1.76
CA ALA A 264 -8.73 -28.58 0.34
C ALA A 264 -8.35 -27.17 -0.14
N VAL A 265 -8.53 -26.15 0.70
CA VAL A 265 -8.20 -24.75 0.38
C VAL A 265 -6.68 -24.54 0.30
N LEU A 266 -5.92 -25.20 1.18
CA LEU A 266 -4.46 -25.05 1.28
C LEU A 266 -3.68 -26.10 0.49
N HIS A 267 -4.36 -27.00 -0.23
CA HIS A 267 -3.73 -28.13 -0.93
C HIS A 267 -2.56 -27.67 -1.81
N ASP A 268 -2.76 -26.65 -2.63
CA ASP A 268 -1.74 -26.16 -3.57
C ASP A 268 -0.74 -25.17 -2.93
N TRP A 269 -0.97 -24.84 -1.65
CA TRP A 269 -0.19 -23.86 -0.90
C TRP A 269 0.93 -24.55 -0.12
N ILE A 270 0.76 -25.85 0.17
CA ILE A 270 1.73 -26.66 0.91
C ILE A 270 2.28 -27.73 -0.02
N ARG A 271 3.60 -27.83 -0.13
CA ARG A 271 4.26 -28.84 -0.97
C ARG A 271 4.09 -30.22 -0.36
N HIS A 272 3.68 -31.19 -1.17
CA HIS A 272 3.56 -32.59 -0.75
C HIS A 272 4.91 -33.25 -0.41
N THR A 273 6.02 -32.72 -0.94
CA THR A 273 7.35 -33.31 -0.79
C THR A 273 7.93 -33.14 0.62
N ASP A 274 7.67 -32.01 1.27
CA ASP A 274 8.31 -31.64 2.54
C ASP A 274 7.37 -30.92 3.53
N GLY A 275 6.10 -30.70 3.15
CA GLY A 275 5.11 -30.01 3.98
C GLY A 275 5.40 -28.52 4.18
N LYS A 276 6.29 -27.91 3.38
CA LYS A 276 6.60 -26.47 3.43
C LYS A 276 5.68 -25.67 2.52
N LEU A 277 5.64 -24.34 2.67
CA LEU A 277 4.88 -23.49 1.74
C LEU A 277 5.46 -23.55 0.32
N SER A 278 4.59 -23.68 -0.66
CA SER A 278 4.90 -23.41 -2.07
C SER A 278 5.08 -21.90 -2.30
N PHE A 279 5.59 -21.51 -3.48
CA PHE A 279 5.66 -20.09 -3.85
C PHE A 279 4.28 -19.42 -3.82
N LEU A 280 3.25 -20.12 -4.31
CA LEU A 280 1.87 -19.65 -4.24
C LEU A 280 1.43 -19.43 -2.78
N GLY A 281 1.69 -20.42 -1.92
CA GLY A 281 1.38 -20.33 -0.49
C GLY A 281 2.12 -19.17 0.20
N PHE A 282 3.38 -18.93 -0.15
CA PHE A 282 4.16 -17.79 0.32
C PHE A 282 3.53 -16.44 -0.10
N VAL A 283 3.16 -16.28 -1.37
CA VAL A 283 2.49 -15.04 -1.85
C VAL A 283 1.19 -14.81 -1.10
N LYS A 284 0.41 -15.87 -0.85
CA LYS A 284 -0.83 -15.77 -0.06
C LYS A 284 -0.58 -15.41 1.40
N LEU A 285 0.46 -15.98 2.01
CA LEU A 285 0.86 -15.69 3.39
C LEU A 285 1.24 -14.21 3.59
N LEU A 286 1.91 -13.59 2.61
CA LEU A 286 2.29 -12.17 2.67
C LEU A 286 1.08 -11.25 2.94
N HIS A 287 -0.05 -11.54 2.28
CA HIS A 287 -1.30 -10.78 2.45
C HIS A 287 -1.95 -10.95 3.83
N GLY A 288 -1.75 -12.10 4.50
CA GLY A 288 -2.39 -12.44 5.77
C GLY A 288 -3.91 -12.49 5.66
N VAL A 289 -4.62 -12.20 6.77
CA VAL A 289 -6.10 -12.10 6.77
C VAL A 289 -6.55 -11.01 5.79
N SER A 290 -7.34 -11.40 4.79
CA SER A 290 -7.99 -10.43 3.91
C SER A 290 -8.92 -9.55 4.74
N SER A 291 -8.63 -8.25 4.83
CA SER A 291 -9.45 -7.23 5.51
C SER A 291 -10.74 -6.92 4.75
N ARG A 292 -11.40 -7.93 4.17
CA ARG A 292 -12.78 -7.85 3.70
C ARG A 292 -13.68 -8.21 4.88
N SER A 293 -13.80 -7.28 5.80
CA SER A 293 -14.87 -7.21 6.79
C SER A 293 -15.35 -5.77 6.87
#